data_AF-A0A2E6C076-F1
#
_entry.id   AF-A0A2E6C076-F1
#
_cell.length_a   1.000
_cell.length_b   1.000
_cell.length_c   1.000
_cell.angle_alpha   90.00
_cell.angle_beta   90.00
_cell.angle_gamma   90.00
#
_symmetry.space_group_name_H-M   'P 1'
#
loop_
_entity.id
_entity.type
_entity.pdbx_description
1 polymer ?
#
loop_
_entity_poly.entity_id
_entity_poly.type
_entity_poly.pdbx_seq_one_letter_code
_entity_poly.pdbx_strand_id
1 'polypeptide(L)'
;MNPMLEAALWFWIPLCIIPVGIWLSISGKTKSLGKVIALLGLILVMISSWTVPDSDSSAGGHLILTIIAPTLLLGYGIHGMVFGGNVPVGRLDSSARWSGTIAVFVSIGIFCLMHWYSFTPIWRNGDVNPYWIVFWPTFLLFSTSLCSASAVALATYGDDRFNESLKLASLSILMTGIALAAMIFDGYLTTADQFRDYLWLSAADIFGTVLGGALAIGVLAVVIWSYEKSLPVPESSPPPTDEEIEHVVSLAISHIGGEEE
;
A
#
# COMPACT_ATOMS: atom_id res chain seq x y z
N MET A 1 7.18 -36.02 2.95
CA MET A 1 5.72 -35.95 2.72
C MET A 1 5.51 -35.67 1.23
N ASN A 2 4.28 -35.56 0.71
CA ASN A 2 4.10 -35.07 -0.67
C ASN A 2 4.59 -33.60 -0.73
N PRO A 3 5.46 -33.20 -1.68
CA PRO A 3 5.97 -31.83 -1.78
C PRO A 3 4.87 -30.76 -1.84
N MET A 4 3.74 -31.09 -2.48
CA MET A 4 2.57 -30.20 -2.52
C MET A 4 1.92 -30.04 -1.14
N LEU A 5 1.86 -31.12 -0.36
CA LEU A 5 1.32 -31.09 1.01
C LEU A 5 2.25 -30.30 1.95
N GLU A 6 3.56 -30.42 1.77
CA GLU A 6 4.54 -29.62 2.50
C GLU A 6 4.38 -28.13 2.19
N ALA A 7 4.30 -27.74 0.92
CA ALA A 7 4.06 -26.36 0.52
C ALA A 7 2.71 -25.82 1.06
N ALA A 8 1.65 -26.64 1.00
CA ALA A 8 0.35 -26.27 1.53
C ALA A 8 0.41 -25.93 3.03
N LEU A 9 1.07 -26.77 3.83
CA LEU A 9 1.14 -26.62 5.28
C LEU A 9 2.10 -25.53 5.73
N TRP A 10 3.27 -25.41 5.09
CA TRP A 10 4.35 -24.56 5.56
C TRP A 10 4.46 -23.22 4.84
N PHE A 11 3.78 -23.04 3.70
CA PHE A 11 3.75 -21.76 2.98
C PHE A 11 2.32 -21.22 2.85
N TRP A 12 1.40 -21.97 2.23
CA TRP A 12 0.08 -21.44 1.87
C TRP A 12 -0.83 -21.20 3.07
N ILE A 13 -0.88 -22.11 4.04
CA ILE A 13 -1.64 -21.90 5.29
C ILE A 13 -1.09 -20.68 6.04
N PRO A 14 0.23 -20.56 6.32
CA PRO A 14 0.80 -19.36 6.91
C PRO A 14 0.47 -18.07 6.15
N LEU A 15 0.55 -18.10 4.82
CA LEU A 15 0.21 -16.96 3.97
C LEU A 15 -1.26 -16.52 4.15
N CYS A 16 -2.20 -17.47 4.14
CA CYS A 16 -3.63 -17.19 4.35
C CYS A 16 -3.97 -16.70 5.76
N ILE A 17 -3.16 -17.08 6.75
CA ILE A 17 -3.35 -16.66 8.15
C ILE A 17 -2.97 -15.18 8.36
N ILE A 18 -2.08 -14.61 7.55
CA ILE A 18 -1.67 -13.19 7.63
C ILE A 18 -2.88 -12.24 7.54
N PRO A 19 -3.70 -12.23 6.47
CA PRO A 19 -4.85 -11.33 6.38
C PRO A 19 -5.89 -11.59 7.48
N VAL A 20 -6.06 -12.84 7.92
CA VAL A 20 -6.95 -13.18 9.05
C VAL A 20 -6.45 -12.55 10.35
N GLY A 21 -5.14 -12.63 10.63
CA GLY A 21 -4.52 -11.98 11.78
C GLY A 21 -4.66 -10.45 11.74
N ILE A 22 -4.45 -9.84 10.57
CA ILE A 22 -4.66 -8.40 10.35
C ILE A 22 -6.11 -8.01 10.65
N TRP A 23 -7.08 -8.76 10.09
CA TRP A 23 -8.50 -8.55 10.34
C TRP A 23 -8.85 -8.63 11.83
N LEU A 24 -8.36 -9.65 12.55
CA LEU A 24 -8.55 -9.79 13.99
C LEU A 24 -7.93 -8.61 14.77
N SER A 25 -6.78 -8.11 14.31
CA SER A 25 -6.13 -6.94 14.90
C SER A 25 -6.96 -5.66 14.74
N ILE A 26 -7.58 -5.46 13.57
CA ILE A 26 -8.38 -4.26 13.24
C ILE A 26 -9.77 -4.32 13.88
N SER A 27 -10.42 -5.49 13.91
CA SER A 27 -11.78 -5.66 14.43
C SER A 27 -11.96 -5.40 15.92
N GLY A 28 -10.86 -5.18 16.67
CA GLY A 28 -10.88 -4.85 18.10
C GLY A 28 -11.20 -6.02 19.03
N LYS A 29 -11.75 -7.14 18.54
CA LYS A 29 -12.15 -8.30 19.34
C LYS A 29 -10.97 -9.01 20.00
N THR A 30 -9.84 -9.15 19.30
CA THR A 30 -8.65 -9.88 19.78
C THR A 30 -7.36 -9.24 19.25
N LYS A 31 -7.18 -7.94 19.50
CA LYS A 31 -6.12 -7.12 18.90
C LYS A 31 -4.70 -7.70 19.03
N SER A 32 -4.29 -8.12 20.23
CA SER A 32 -2.94 -8.65 20.48
C SER A 32 -2.74 -10.00 19.78
N LEU A 33 -3.72 -10.89 19.89
CA LEU A 33 -3.67 -12.21 19.28
C LEU A 33 -3.66 -12.13 17.75
N GLY A 34 -4.45 -11.23 17.15
CA GLY A 34 -4.40 -10.98 15.70
C GLY A 34 -3.02 -10.56 15.20
N LYS A 35 -2.32 -9.68 15.94
CA LYS A 35 -0.94 -9.29 15.62
C LYS A 35 0.03 -10.46 15.70
N VAL A 36 -0.06 -11.27 16.75
CA VAL A 36 0.80 -12.45 16.93
C VAL A 36 0.57 -13.45 15.79
N ILE A 37 -0.69 -13.70 15.43
CA ILE A 37 -1.06 -14.57 14.33
C ILE A 37 -0.49 -14.07 12.99
N ALA A 38 -0.67 -12.78 12.68
CA ALA A 38 -0.13 -12.19 11.45
C ALA A 38 1.40 -12.24 11.41
N LEU A 39 2.06 -11.95 12.54
CA LEU A 39 3.52 -11.99 12.66
C LEU A 39 4.06 -13.42 12.49
N LEU A 40 3.44 -14.41 13.14
CA LEU A 40 3.82 -15.81 12.99
C LEU A 40 3.64 -16.28 11.55
N GLY A 41 2.51 -15.94 10.91
CA GLY A 41 2.28 -16.25 9.50
C GLY A 41 3.37 -15.64 8.60
N LEU A 42 3.71 -14.37 8.82
CA LEU A 42 4.77 -13.69 8.07
C LEU A 42 6.14 -14.34 8.27
N ILE A 43 6.52 -14.65 9.51
CA ILE A 43 7.80 -15.32 9.82
C ILE A 43 7.86 -16.67 9.11
N LEU A 44 6.79 -17.48 9.19
CA LEU A 44 6.72 -18.79 8.52
C LEU A 44 6.86 -18.67 7.00
N VAL A 45 6.23 -17.67 6.38
CA VAL A 45 6.42 -17.38 4.95
C VAL A 45 7.86 -16.97 4.65
N MET A 46 8.48 -16.11 5.46
CA MET A 46 9.86 -15.67 5.24
C MET A 46 10.89 -16.79 5.38
N ILE A 47 10.66 -17.74 6.29
CA ILE A 47 11.56 -18.90 6.46
C ILE A 47 11.23 -20.06 5.52
N SER A 48 10.25 -19.90 4.62
CA SER A 48 9.79 -20.97 3.72
C SER A 48 10.88 -21.55 2.83
N SER A 49 11.91 -20.76 2.50
CA SER A 49 13.08 -21.23 1.77
C SER A 49 13.90 -22.29 2.51
N TRP A 50 13.79 -22.38 3.83
CA TRP A 50 14.41 -23.44 4.62
C TRP A 50 13.44 -24.59 4.94
N THR A 51 12.14 -24.32 5.07
CA THR A 51 11.16 -25.34 5.46
C THR A 51 10.62 -26.14 4.28
N VAL A 52 10.45 -25.51 3.11
CA VAL A 52 10.03 -26.17 1.86
C VAL A 52 10.89 -25.65 0.70
N PRO A 53 12.19 -25.99 0.69
CA PRO A 53 13.14 -25.46 -0.28
C PRO A 53 12.82 -25.84 -1.73
N ASP A 54 12.11 -26.96 -1.94
CA ASP A 54 11.74 -27.47 -3.27
C ASP A 54 10.52 -26.79 -3.88
N SER A 55 9.72 -26.05 -3.10
CA SER A 55 8.55 -25.34 -3.61
C SER A 55 8.94 -24.02 -4.30
N ASP A 56 8.38 -23.77 -5.48
CA ASP A 56 8.57 -22.50 -6.19
C ASP A 56 7.93 -21.32 -5.43
N SER A 57 6.86 -21.57 -4.66
CA SER A 57 6.24 -20.58 -3.79
C SER A 57 7.23 -20.00 -2.76
N SER A 58 8.18 -20.81 -2.29
CA SER A 58 9.19 -20.40 -1.31
C SER A 58 10.14 -19.32 -1.86
N ALA A 59 10.25 -19.16 -3.19
CA ALA A 59 11.01 -18.06 -3.77
C ALA A 59 10.39 -16.70 -3.40
N GLY A 60 9.07 -16.61 -3.21
CA GLY A 60 8.40 -15.38 -2.77
C GLY A 60 8.73 -15.06 -1.32
N GLY A 61 8.73 -16.07 -0.44
CA GLY A 61 9.15 -15.92 0.96
C GLY A 61 10.61 -15.48 1.09
N HIS A 62 11.49 -16.09 0.30
CA HIS A 62 12.90 -15.70 0.18
C HIS A 62 13.06 -14.24 -0.27
N LEU A 63 12.30 -13.82 -1.29
CA LEU A 63 12.36 -12.45 -1.76
C LEU A 63 11.98 -11.47 -0.64
N ILE A 64 10.85 -11.71 0.05
CA ILE A 64 10.39 -10.87 1.18
C ILE A 64 11.50 -10.74 2.21
N LEU A 65 12.13 -11.86 2.59
CA LEU A 65 13.23 -11.84 3.54
C LEU A 65 14.45 -11.06 3.02
N THR A 66 14.77 -11.15 1.73
CA THR A 66 15.92 -10.45 1.13
C THR A 66 15.67 -8.93 1.09
N ILE A 67 14.44 -8.50 0.78
CA ILE A 67 14.09 -7.07 0.67
C ILE A 67 13.58 -6.45 1.97
N ILE A 68 13.43 -7.22 3.06
CA ILE A 68 12.79 -6.71 4.28
C ILE A 68 13.55 -5.51 4.88
N ALA A 69 14.88 -5.56 4.91
CA ALA A 69 15.69 -4.49 5.47
C ALA A 69 15.53 -3.15 4.71
N PRO A 70 15.74 -3.08 3.37
CA PRO A 70 15.48 -1.84 2.65
C PRO A 70 14.00 -1.45 2.69
N THR A 71 13.06 -2.39 2.71
CA THR A 71 11.62 -2.08 2.81
C THR A 71 11.25 -1.45 4.15
N LEU A 72 11.77 -1.97 5.27
CA LEU A 72 11.55 -1.39 6.61
C LEU A 72 12.21 -0.01 6.72
N LEU A 73 13.42 0.15 6.15
CA LEU A 73 14.08 1.45 6.08
C LEU A 73 13.27 2.47 5.26
N LEU A 74 12.68 2.04 4.14
CA LEU A 74 11.78 2.86 3.33
C LEU A 74 10.53 3.26 4.12
N GLY A 75 9.91 2.30 4.82
CA GLY A 75 8.74 2.54 5.65
C GLY A 75 9.02 3.52 6.80
N TYR A 76 10.16 3.35 7.49
CA TYR A 76 10.66 4.32 8.47
C TYR A 76 10.87 5.70 7.83
N GLY A 77 11.47 5.73 6.64
CA GLY A 77 11.74 6.94 5.88
C GLY A 77 10.48 7.74 5.57
N ILE A 78 9.48 7.06 4.99
CA ILE A 78 8.17 7.63 4.67
C ILE A 78 7.48 8.11 5.95
N HIS A 79 7.48 7.30 7.02
CA HIS A 79 6.88 7.68 8.29
C HIS A 79 7.52 8.96 8.87
N GLY A 80 8.85 9.05 8.87
CA GLY A 80 9.58 10.25 9.31
C GLY A 80 9.28 11.48 8.44
N MET A 81 9.19 11.32 7.12
CA MET A 81 8.85 12.41 6.19
C MET A 81 7.42 12.93 6.39
N VAL A 82 6.46 12.03 6.62
CA VAL A 82 5.05 12.39 6.85
C VAL A 82 4.89 13.06 8.21
N PHE A 83 5.29 12.40 9.29
CA PHE A 83 5.00 12.86 10.66
C PHE A 83 6.01 13.87 11.21
N GLY A 84 7.21 14.01 10.62
CA GLY A 84 8.15 15.09 10.96
C GLY A 84 7.80 16.44 10.31
N GLY A 85 6.78 16.47 9.44
CA GLY A 85 6.28 17.68 8.79
C GLY A 85 5.31 18.50 9.64
N ASN A 86 4.60 19.43 8.99
CA ASN A 86 3.54 20.22 9.61
C ASN A 86 2.24 19.40 9.68
N VAL A 87 2.20 18.40 10.56
CA VAL A 87 1.01 17.57 10.83
C VAL A 87 0.32 18.10 12.10
N PRO A 88 -1.01 18.28 12.09
CA PRO A 88 -1.74 18.88 13.22
C PRO A 88 -1.74 18.01 14.49
N VAL A 89 -1.59 16.68 14.37
CA VAL A 89 -1.62 15.74 15.50
C VAL A 89 -0.53 14.68 15.33
N GLY A 90 0.15 14.30 16.41
CA GLY A 90 1.14 13.22 16.40
C GLY A 90 2.45 13.58 15.68
N ARG A 91 2.80 14.86 15.64
CA ARG A 91 4.02 15.37 15.01
C ARG A 91 5.27 14.83 15.71
N LEU A 92 6.20 14.28 14.93
CA LEU A 92 7.54 13.91 15.38
C LEU A 92 8.44 15.16 15.44
N ASP A 93 9.58 15.03 16.13
CA ASP A 93 10.59 16.09 16.09
C ASP A 93 11.01 16.41 14.65
N SER A 94 11.34 17.68 14.41
CA SER A 94 11.69 18.21 13.09
C SER A 94 12.87 17.47 12.44
N SER A 95 13.77 16.92 13.24
CA SER A 95 14.89 16.07 12.80
C SER A 95 14.42 14.79 12.10
N ALA A 96 13.25 14.25 12.47
CA ALA A 96 12.69 13.03 11.89
C ALA A 96 12.36 13.17 10.40
N ARG A 97 12.08 14.39 9.93
CA ARG A 97 11.86 14.66 8.51
C ARG A 97 13.13 14.47 7.69
N TRP A 98 14.25 14.93 8.23
CA TRP A 98 15.57 14.81 7.60
C TRP A 98 16.08 13.39 7.63
N SER A 99 16.05 12.73 8.80
CA SER A 99 16.42 11.31 8.90
C SER A 99 15.53 10.43 8.01
N GLY A 100 14.23 10.76 7.92
CA GLY A 100 13.29 10.07 7.07
C GLY A 100 13.63 10.19 5.58
N THR A 101 13.97 11.41 5.14
CA THR A 101 14.39 11.67 3.75
C THR A 101 15.65 10.89 3.40
N ILE A 102 16.67 10.90 4.27
CA ILE A 102 17.89 10.13 4.07
C ILE A 102 17.58 8.63 3.98
N ALA A 103 16.73 8.10 4.88
CA ALA A 103 16.35 6.70 4.89
C ALA A 103 15.65 6.27 3.58
N VAL A 104 14.77 7.12 3.01
CA VAL A 104 14.16 6.86 1.70
C VAL A 104 15.22 6.73 0.61
N PHE A 105 16.13 7.71 0.49
CA PHE A 105 17.17 7.68 -0.55
C PHE A 105 18.16 6.52 -0.36
N VAL A 106 18.54 6.20 0.88
CA VAL A 106 19.40 5.05 1.17
C VAL A 106 18.70 3.75 0.80
N SER A 107 17.41 3.59 1.11
CA SER A 107 16.64 2.40 0.72
C SER A 107 16.55 2.24 -0.80
N ILE A 108 16.23 3.31 -1.53
CA ILE A 108 16.23 3.30 -3.00
C ILE A 108 17.61 2.94 -3.54
N GLY A 109 18.67 3.50 -2.94
CA GLY A 109 20.06 3.16 -3.28
C GLY A 109 20.37 1.68 -3.07
N ILE A 110 19.92 1.07 -1.97
CA ILE A 110 20.06 -0.36 -1.73
C ILE A 110 19.32 -1.16 -2.80
N PHE A 111 18.09 -0.81 -3.16
CA PHE A 111 17.39 -1.49 -4.25
C PHE A 111 18.11 -1.36 -5.60
N CYS A 112 18.71 -0.19 -5.89
CA CYS A 112 19.56 -0.03 -7.07
C CYS A 112 20.78 -0.95 -7.01
N LEU A 113 21.45 -1.07 -5.85
CA LEU A 113 22.56 -2.02 -5.67
C LEU A 113 22.11 -3.47 -5.81
N MET A 114 20.89 -3.81 -5.41
CA MET A 114 20.32 -5.14 -5.67
C MET A 114 20.09 -5.38 -7.16
N HIS A 115 19.89 -4.36 -7.99
CA HIS A 115 19.74 -4.52 -9.43
C HIS A 115 21.10 -4.52 -10.17
N TRP A 116 21.98 -3.57 -9.89
CA TRP A 116 23.23 -3.35 -10.63
C TRP A 116 24.51 -3.84 -9.95
N TYR A 117 24.41 -4.43 -8.76
CA TYR A 117 25.57 -4.92 -8.02
C TYR A 117 25.34 -6.33 -7.46
N SER A 118 26.35 -6.86 -6.74
CA SER A 118 26.37 -8.23 -6.22
C SER A 118 25.30 -8.55 -5.16
N PHE A 119 24.37 -7.63 -4.88
CA PHE A 119 23.29 -7.81 -3.91
C PHE A 119 22.00 -8.34 -4.56
N THR A 120 22.03 -8.67 -5.86
CA THR A 120 20.88 -9.26 -6.55
C THR A 120 20.37 -10.48 -5.79
N PRO A 121 19.05 -10.59 -5.51
CA PRO A 121 18.48 -11.75 -4.86
C PRO A 121 18.73 -13.01 -5.70
N ILE A 122 19.61 -13.87 -5.21
CA ILE A 122 19.91 -15.17 -5.81
C ILE A 122 19.05 -16.24 -5.11
N TRP A 123 18.46 -17.12 -5.91
CA TRP A 123 17.66 -18.25 -5.50
C TRP A 123 18.39 -19.57 -5.85
N ARG A 124 17.65 -20.68 -5.82
CA ARG A 124 18.13 -22.05 -6.04
C ARG A 124 19.09 -22.12 -7.23
N ASN A 125 20.16 -22.90 -7.08
CA ASN A 125 21.16 -23.18 -8.12
C ASN A 125 21.92 -21.94 -8.65
N GLY A 126 21.88 -20.81 -7.95
CA GLY A 126 22.59 -19.60 -8.38
C GLY A 126 21.79 -18.73 -9.35
N ASP A 127 20.55 -19.10 -9.67
CA ASP A 127 19.66 -18.33 -10.53
C ASP A 127 19.09 -17.10 -9.80
N VAL A 128 18.75 -16.05 -10.53
CA VAL A 128 18.06 -14.88 -9.95
C VAL A 128 16.69 -15.29 -9.42
N ASN A 129 16.30 -14.76 -8.26
CA ASN A 129 14.97 -14.98 -7.72
C ASN A 129 13.90 -14.51 -8.73
N PRO A 130 12.96 -15.39 -9.15
CA PRO A 130 12.01 -15.08 -10.22
C PRO A 130 11.04 -13.95 -9.84
N TYR A 131 10.83 -13.69 -8.56
CA TYR A 131 9.98 -12.61 -8.10
C TYR A 131 10.71 -11.27 -8.05
N TRP A 132 12.05 -11.25 -8.01
CA TRP A 132 12.82 -9.98 -8.03
C TRP A 132 12.60 -9.23 -9.34
N ILE A 133 12.65 -9.95 -10.46
CA ILE A 133 12.50 -9.36 -11.80
C ILE A 133 11.07 -8.90 -12.08
N VAL A 134 10.09 -9.36 -11.30
CA VAL A 134 8.71 -8.85 -11.31
C VAL A 134 8.59 -7.67 -10.35
N PHE A 135 9.10 -7.80 -9.13
CA PHE A 135 8.99 -6.80 -8.07
C PHE A 135 9.61 -5.47 -8.48
N TRP A 136 10.84 -5.47 -8.98
CA TRP A 136 11.60 -4.24 -9.19
C TRP A 136 10.99 -3.32 -10.27
N PRO A 137 10.65 -3.80 -11.49
CA PRO A 137 9.91 -2.99 -12.47
C PRO A 137 8.54 -2.53 -11.95
N THR A 138 7.80 -3.42 -11.27
CA THR A 138 6.48 -3.08 -10.69
C THR A 138 6.60 -1.97 -9.65
N PHE A 139 7.56 -2.08 -8.74
CA PHE A 139 7.83 -1.09 -7.70
C PHE A 139 8.15 0.28 -8.29
N LEU A 140 9.01 0.33 -9.31
CA LEU A 140 9.39 1.57 -9.98
C LEU A 140 8.22 2.21 -10.73
N LEU A 141 7.46 1.44 -11.50
CA LEU A 141 6.29 1.96 -12.22
C LEU A 141 5.19 2.42 -11.28
N PHE A 142 4.87 1.62 -10.27
CA PHE A 142 3.84 1.94 -9.29
C PHE A 142 4.23 3.18 -8.48
N SER A 143 5.48 3.26 -8.00
CA SER A 143 5.98 4.44 -7.28
C SER A 143 5.99 5.69 -8.14
N THR A 144 6.43 5.58 -9.40
CA THR A 144 6.40 6.69 -10.38
C THR A 144 4.98 7.21 -10.56
N SER A 145 4.04 6.30 -10.83
CA SER A 145 2.64 6.63 -11.09
C SER A 145 1.97 7.24 -9.87
N LEU A 146 2.17 6.66 -8.69
CA LEU A 146 1.60 7.14 -7.43
C LEU A 146 2.14 8.53 -7.07
N CYS A 147 3.45 8.75 -7.20
CA CYS A 147 4.05 10.06 -6.95
C CYS A 147 3.56 11.11 -7.96
N SER A 148 3.46 10.75 -9.24
CA SER A 148 2.95 11.65 -10.29
C SER A 148 1.49 12.02 -10.06
N ALA A 149 0.61 11.04 -9.84
CA ALA A 149 -0.80 11.27 -9.56
C ALA A 149 -0.99 12.12 -8.29
N SER A 150 -0.23 11.84 -7.23
CA SER A 150 -0.27 12.61 -5.99
C SER A 150 0.26 14.04 -6.18
N ALA A 151 1.30 14.24 -6.99
CA ALA A 151 1.82 15.56 -7.32
C ALA A 151 0.77 16.40 -8.06
N VAL A 152 0.12 15.82 -9.08
CA VAL A 152 -0.97 16.48 -9.80
C VAL A 152 -2.11 16.81 -8.86
N ALA A 153 -2.57 15.85 -8.04
CA ALA A 153 -3.66 16.07 -7.10
C ALA A 153 -3.36 17.22 -6.10
N LEU A 154 -2.14 17.30 -5.58
CA LEU A 154 -1.73 18.39 -4.69
C LEU A 154 -1.64 19.74 -5.42
N ALA A 155 -1.25 19.76 -6.69
CA ALA A 155 -1.18 20.99 -7.48
C ALA A 155 -2.58 21.50 -7.89
N THR A 156 -3.55 20.61 -8.11
CA THR A 156 -4.88 20.98 -8.61
C THR A 156 -5.91 21.17 -7.51
N TYR A 157 -5.85 20.36 -6.44
CA TYR A 157 -6.86 20.35 -5.37
C TYR A 157 -6.30 20.77 -4.00
N GLY A 158 -4.99 20.93 -3.87
CA GLY A 158 -4.35 21.26 -2.60
C GLY A 158 -4.14 22.76 -2.44
N ASP A 159 -4.78 23.36 -1.43
CA ASP A 159 -4.54 24.76 -1.06
C ASP A 159 -3.11 24.93 -0.51
N ASP A 160 -2.33 25.81 -1.13
CA ASP A 160 -0.94 26.12 -0.79
C ASP A 160 -0.01 24.88 -0.70
N ARG A 161 -0.25 23.85 -1.53
CA ARG A 161 0.55 22.60 -1.56
C ARG A 161 1.49 22.46 -2.75
N PHE A 162 1.80 23.54 -3.45
CA PHE A 162 2.66 23.48 -4.66
C PHE A 162 4.08 22.96 -4.35
N ASN A 163 4.67 23.35 -3.23
CA ASN A 163 6.00 22.88 -2.84
C ASN A 163 6.02 21.38 -2.52
N GLU A 164 4.96 20.83 -1.93
CA GLU A 164 4.79 19.40 -1.70
C GLU A 164 4.59 18.65 -3.02
N SER A 165 3.79 19.21 -3.93
CA SER A 165 3.62 18.69 -5.30
C SER A 165 4.95 18.58 -6.03
N LEU A 166 5.79 19.63 -6.03
CA LEU A 166 7.11 19.60 -6.66
C LEU A 166 8.03 18.52 -6.09
N LYS A 167 7.99 18.27 -4.78
CA LYS A 167 8.77 17.19 -4.15
C LYS A 167 8.33 15.83 -4.66
N LEU A 168 7.02 15.57 -4.74
CA LEU A 168 6.50 14.30 -5.28
C LEU A 168 6.78 14.15 -6.77
N ALA A 169 6.66 15.23 -7.55
CA ALA A 169 7.04 15.24 -8.97
C ALA A 169 8.53 14.92 -9.15
N SER A 170 9.40 15.51 -8.34
CA SER A 170 10.84 15.22 -8.37
C SER A 170 11.16 13.76 -8.04
N LEU A 171 10.45 13.17 -7.07
CA LEU A 171 10.60 11.75 -6.73
C LEU A 171 10.10 10.85 -7.86
N SER A 172 8.99 11.22 -8.52
CA SER A 172 8.48 10.51 -9.70
C SER A 172 9.49 10.52 -10.85
N ILE A 173 10.13 11.67 -11.12
CA ILE A 173 11.19 11.79 -12.13
C ILE A 173 12.39 10.92 -11.76
N LEU A 174 12.80 10.89 -10.49
CA LEU A 174 13.88 10.02 -10.04
C LEU A 174 13.57 8.53 -10.30
N MET A 175 12.39 8.07 -9.90
CA MET A 175 11.96 6.68 -10.12
C MET A 175 11.90 6.34 -11.61
N THR A 176 11.39 7.27 -12.43
CA THR A 176 11.39 7.14 -13.89
C THR A 176 12.81 7.04 -14.43
N GLY A 177 13.74 7.88 -13.95
CA GLY A 177 15.14 7.85 -14.36
C GLY A 177 15.80 6.51 -14.04
N ILE A 178 15.52 5.93 -12.87
CA ILE A 178 15.99 4.60 -12.49
C ILE A 178 15.40 3.52 -13.40
N ALA A 179 14.09 3.57 -13.68
CA ALA A 179 13.44 2.63 -14.59
C ALA A 179 14.03 2.70 -16.01
N LEU A 180 14.21 3.90 -16.54
CA LEU A 180 14.82 4.11 -17.87
C LEU A 180 16.27 3.63 -17.89
N ALA A 181 17.05 3.86 -16.83
CA ALA A 181 18.40 3.32 -16.72
C ALA A 181 18.38 1.79 -16.79
N ALA A 182 17.45 1.12 -16.10
CA ALA A 182 17.33 -0.34 -16.10
C ALA A 182 16.83 -0.91 -17.44
N MET A 183 16.12 -0.11 -18.24
CA MET A 183 15.76 -0.47 -19.62
C MET A 183 16.91 -0.36 -20.62
N ILE A 184 17.98 0.37 -20.28
CA ILE A 184 19.09 0.69 -21.19
C ILE A 184 20.36 -0.07 -20.81
N PHE A 185 20.62 -0.22 -19.51
CA PHE A 185 21.82 -0.85 -18.98
C PHE A 185 21.49 -2.17 -18.30
N ASP A 186 22.25 -3.21 -18.64
CA ASP A 186 22.16 -4.49 -17.95
C ASP A 186 22.42 -4.33 -16.45
N GLY A 187 21.66 -5.08 -15.66
CA GLY A 187 21.92 -5.30 -14.24
C GLY A 187 23.09 -6.26 -14.02
N TYR A 188 23.36 -6.60 -12.76
CA TYR A 188 24.46 -7.50 -12.43
C TYR A 188 24.20 -8.94 -12.91
N LEU A 189 22.96 -9.43 -12.78
CA LEU A 189 22.53 -10.78 -13.20
C LEU A 189 21.27 -10.78 -14.08
N THR A 190 20.76 -9.61 -14.47
CA THR A 190 19.53 -9.47 -15.28
C THR A 190 19.80 -8.57 -16.47
N THR A 191 19.35 -8.93 -17.66
CA THR A 191 19.56 -8.09 -18.85
C THR A 191 18.52 -6.97 -18.95
N ALA A 192 18.86 -5.91 -19.66
CA ALA A 192 17.94 -4.83 -19.99
C ALA A 192 16.73 -5.33 -20.81
N ASP A 193 16.92 -6.34 -21.67
CA ASP A 193 15.85 -6.99 -22.43
C ASP A 193 14.81 -7.63 -21.50
N GLN A 194 15.29 -8.44 -20.55
CA GLN A 194 14.41 -9.07 -19.56
C GLN A 194 13.69 -8.01 -18.71
N PHE A 195 14.41 -6.96 -18.28
CA PHE A 195 13.80 -5.88 -17.52
C PHE A 195 12.67 -5.19 -18.31
N ARG A 196 12.87 -4.92 -19.60
CA ARG A 196 11.85 -4.31 -20.47
C ARG A 196 10.60 -5.19 -20.61
N ASP A 197 10.78 -6.49 -20.77
CA ASP A 197 9.65 -7.44 -20.87
C ASP A 197 8.81 -7.42 -19.59
N TYR A 198 9.46 -7.53 -18.43
CA TYR A 198 8.77 -7.48 -17.15
C TYR A 198 8.18 -6.10 -16.85
N LEU A 199 8.81 -5.00 -17.27
CA LEU A 199 8.26 -3.66 -17.13
C LEU A 199 6.91 -3.51 -17.88
N TRP A 200 6.81 -4.06 -19.09
CA TRP A 200 5.55 -4.05 -19.84
C TRP A 200 4.48 -4.94 -19.22
N LEU A 201 4.88 -6.11 -18.70
CA LEU A 201 3.97 -6.98 -17.93
C LEU A 201 3.46 -6.25 -16.68
N SER A 202 4.34 -5.60 -15.92
CA SER A 202 3.97 -4.79 -14.76
C SER A 202 3.02 -3.65 -15.13
N ALA A 203 3.24 -2.98 -16.26
CA ALA A 203 2.33 -1.94 -16.74
C ALA A 203 0.93 -2.52 -17.04
N ALA A 204 0.86 -3.68 -17.69
CA ALA A 204 -0.40 -4.38 -17.97
C ALA A 204 -1.11 -4.81 -16.67
N ASP A 205 -0.38 -5.33 -15.69
CA ASP A 205 -0.93 -5.76 -14.39
C ASP A 205 -1.49 -4.56 -13.60
N ILE A 206 -0.75 -3.45 -13.54
CA ILE A 206 -1.19 -2.22 -12.86
C ILE A 206 -2.44 -1.67 -13.56
N PHE A 207 -2.41 -1.55 -14.89
CA PHE A 207 -3.55 -1.04 -15.66
C PHE A 207 -4.77 -1.94 -15.51
N GLY A 208 -4.60 -3.25 -15.63
CA GLY A 208 -5.67 -4.24 -15.47
C GLY A 208 -6.28 -4.20 -14.07
N THR A 209 -5.46 -4.03 -13.03
CA THR A 209 -5.94 -3.90 -11.65
C THR A 209 -6.76 -2.64 -11.45
N VAL A 210 -6.28 -1.49 -11.93
CA VAL A 210 -6.98 -0.20 -11.81
C VAL A 210 -8.30 -0.24 -12.59
N LEU A 211 -8.27 -0.71 -13.84
CA LEU A 211 -9.46 -0.80 -14.68
C LEU A 211 -10.48 -1.78 -14.12
N GLY A 212 -10.03 -2.97 -13.70
CA GLY A 212 -10.89 -3.97 -13.06
C GLY A 212 -11.53 -3.45 -11.77
N GLY A 213 -10.76 -2.76 -10.93
CA GLY A 213 -11.27 -2.10 -9.72
C GLY A 213 -12.30 -1.01 -10.03
N ALA A 214 -12.05 -0.15 -11.01
CA ALA A 214 -12.98 0.88 -11.44
C ALA A 214 -14.28 0.30 -12.01
N LEU A 215 -14.20 -0.76 -12.82
CA LEU A 215 -15.36 -1.47 -13.35
C LEU A 215 -16.17 -2.14 -12.22
N ALA A 216 -15.51 -2.75 -11.24
CA ALA A 216 -16.18 -3.35 -10.08
C ALA A 216 -16.97 -2.30 -9.28
N ILE A 217 -16.38 -1.13 -9.03
CA ILE A 217 -17.07 0.00 -8.38
C ILE A 217 -18.26 0.46 -9.25
N GLY A 218 -18.07 0.57 -10.57
CA GLY A 218 -19.12 0.95 -11.50
C GLY A 218 -20.31 -0.02 -11.49
N VAL A 219 -20.05 -1.34 -11.49
CA VAL A 219 -21.10 -2.37 -11.38
C VAL A 219 -21.85 -2.23 -10.06
N LEU A 220 -21.14 -2.05 -8.95
CA LEU A 220 -21.77 -1.85 -7.64
C LEU A 220 -22.67 -0.60 -7.64
N ALA A 221 -22.19 0.52 -8.18
CA ALA A 221 -22.96 1.75 -8.30
C ALA A 221 -24.24 1.55 -9.13
N VAL A 222 -24.15 0.84 -10.26
CA VAL A 222 -25.31 0.51 -11.10
C VAL A 222 -26.32 -0.36 -10.36
N VAL A 223 -25.86 -1.35 -9.58
CA VAL A 223 -26.73 -2.20 -8.76
C VAL A 223 -27.46 -1.39 -7.70
N ILE A 224 -26.75 -0.53 -6.96
CA ILE A 224 -27.34 0.35 -5.94
C ILE A 224 -28.37 1.28 -6.59
N TRP A 225 -28.00 1.96 -7.68
CA TRP A 225 -28.90 2.86 -8.39
C TRP A 225 -30.15 2.16 -8.91
N SER A 226 -30.00 0.97 -9.50
CA SER A 226 -31.14 0.18 -9.99
C SER A 226 -32.06 -0.26 -8.85
N TYR A 227 -31.50 -0.59 -7.69
CA TYR A 227 -32.27 -0.96 -6.51
C TYR A 227 -33.00 0.26 -5.92
N GLU A 228 -32.31 1.38 -5.69
CA GLU A 228 -32.91 2.61 -5.16
C GLU A 228 -34.04 3.13 -6.05
N LYS A 229 -33.85 3.11 -7.37
CA LYS A 229 -34.88 3.51 -8.34
C LYS A 229 -36.14 2.63 -8.26
N SER A 230 -36.02 1.39 -7.77
CA SER A 230 -37.14 0.46 -7.64
C SER A 230 -37.90 0.60 -6.32
N LEU A 231 -37.37 1.37 -5.35
CA LEU A 231 -38.04 1.59 -4.07
C LEU A 231 -39.25 2.52 -4.24
N PRO A 232 -40.35 2.27 -3.50
CA PRO A 232 -41.47 3.20 -3.46
C PRO A 232 -41.02 4.56 -2.91
N VAL A 233 -41.68 5.63 -3.36
CA VAL A 233 -41.44 6.98 -2.83
C VAL A 233 -41.68 6.94 -1.31
N PRO A 234 -40.75 7.43 -0.48
CA PRO A 234 -40.95 7.44 0.96
C PRO A 234 -42.23 8.22 1.28
N GLU A 235 -43.04 7.68 2.18
CA GLU A 235 -44.23 8.39 2.67
C GLU A 235 -43.80 9.72 3.29
N SER A 236 -44.56 10.77 3.02
CA SER A 236 -44.35 12.04 3.70
C SER A 236 -44.54 11.79 5.19
N SER A 237 -43.56 12.17 6.00
CA SER A 237 -43.71 12.16 7.44
C SER A 237 -44.96 12.95 7.81
N PRO A 238 -45.78 12.45 8.76
CA PRO A 238 -46.94 13.20 9.23
C PRO A 238 -46.49 14.58 9.73
N PRO A 239 -47.39 15.59 9.71
CA PRO A 239 -47.08 16.86 10.32
C PRO A 239 -46.65 16.64 11.79
N PRO A 240 -45.73 17.47 12.30
CA PRO A 240 -45.25 17.35 13.69
C PRO A 240 -46.43 17.30 14.66
N THR A 241 -46.35 16.43 15.65
CA THR A 241 -47.37 16.41 16.71
C THR A 241 -47.23 17.64 17.60
N ASP A 242 -48.30 18.00 18.32
CA ASP A 242 -48.26 19.13 19.26
C ASP A 242 -47.14 18.96 20.31
N GLU A 243 -46.87 17.72 20.72
CA GLU A 243 -45.77 17.36 21.64
C GLU A 243 -44.38 17.60 21.02
N GLU A 244 -44.19 17.27 19.73
CA GLU A 244 -42.94 17.54 19.01
C GLU A 244 -42.74 19.03 18.78
N ILE A 245 -43.82 19.77 18.49
CA ILE A 245 -43.79 21.23 18.37
C ILE A 245 -43.41 21.84 19.72
N GLU A 246 -44.05 21.41 20.81
CA GLU A 246 -43.76 21.90 22.16
C GLU A 246 -42.31 21.58 22.56
N HIS A 247 -41.81 20.40 22.20
CA HIS A 247 -40.42 20.01 22.42
C HIS A 247 -39.45 20.90 21.64
N VAL A 248 -39.69 21.12 20.34
CA VAL A 248 -38.85 21.98 19.49
C VAL A 248 -38.91 23.43 19.96
N VAL A 249 -40.08 23.92 20.38
CA VAL A 249 -40.25 25.25 20.96
C VAL A 249 -39.50 25.36 22.29
N SER A 250 -39.52 24.34 23.14
CA SER A 250 -38.73 24.33 24.40
C SER A 250 -37.22 24.34 24.16
N LEU A 251 -36.75 23.62 23.13
CA LEU A 251 -35.35 23.65 22.66
C LEU A 251 -34.99 25.02 22.08
N ALA A 252 -35.88 25.63 21.30
CA ALA A 252 -35.67 26.96 20.74
C ALA A 252 -35.63 28.02 21.84
N ILE A 253 -36.56 28.00 22.80
CA ILE A 253 -36.59 28.95 23.93
C ILE A 253 -35.33 28.78 24.80
N SER A 254 -34.90 27.55 25.08
CA SER A 254 -33.68 27.30 25.88
C SER A 254 -32.38 27.73 25.21
N HIS A 255 -32.35 27.89 23.87
CA HIS A 255 -31.15 28.30 23.13
C HIS A 255 -31.22 29.72 22.54
N ILE A 256 -32.42 30.26 22.31
CA ILE A 256 -32.65 31.62 21.77
C ILE A 256 -32.95 32.62 22.89
N GLY A 257 -33.46 32.15 24.03
CA GLY A 257 -33.55 32.91 25.28
C GLY A 257 -32.18 33.12 25.91
N GLY A 258 -31.31 33.87 25.22
CA GLY A 258 -30.23 34.55 25.89
C GLY A 258 -30.82 35.64 26.77
N GLU A 259 -30.90 35.38 28.07
CA GLU A 259 -30.90 36.28 29.24
C GLU A 259 -31.22 35.36 30.44
N GLU A 260 -30.32 35.06 31.37
CA GLU A 260 -29.61 35.99 32.27
C GLU A 260 -28.17 35.51 32.61
N GLU A 261 -27.16 36.26 32.16
CA GLU A 261 -26.04 36.68 33.03
C GLU A 261 -26.43 38.02 33.69
#